data_AF-A0AAD4SI49-F1
#
_entry.id   AF-A0AAD4SI49-F1
#
_cell.length_a   1.000
_cell.length_b   1.000
_cell.length_c   1.000
_cell.angle_alpha   90.00
_cell.angle_beta   90.00
_cell.angle_gamma   90.00
#
_symmetry.space_group_name_H-M   'P 1'
#
loop_
_entity.id
_entity.type
_entity.pdbx_description
1 polymer ?
#
loop_
_entity_poly.entity_id
_entity_poly.type
_entity_poly.pdbx_seq_one_letter_code
_entity_poly.pdbx_strand_id
1 'polypeptide(L)'
;MVAWKELVEEWKKRQNNKLDVIKHQNGNGDGNYDEDDLDDPDLPKIGQRQTTTFKKIIYSFKQFPKWCPIERETYLHRLSLRYEKEVKSCELADIDVFMITVDPLKPPLITAYTVLSILTVDYLVDKVACYISNDGAAMLTFEALLETSEFARKWVPFCKKFNIESRALDWYFS
;
A
#
# COMPACT_ATOMS: atom_id res chain seq x y z
N MET A 1 -7.39 3.41 -26.09
CA MET A 1 -7.39 4.25 -24.87
C MET A 1 -7.90 5.68 -25.08
N VAL A 2 -8.00 6.19 -26.33
CA VAL A 2 -8.36 7.60 -26.60
C VAL A 2 -9.87 7.89 -26.50
N ALA A 3 -10.74 6.98 -26.97
CA ALA A 3 -12.20 7.20 -26.97
C ALA A 3 -12.83 7.41 -25.58
N TRP A 4 -12.25 6.82 -24.53
CA TRP A 4 -12.76 6.99 -23.17
C TRP A 4 -12.49 8.39 -22.60
N LYS A 5 -11.40 9.05 -23.03
CA LYS A 5 -11.11 10.43 -22.61
C LYS A 5 -12.13 11.40 -23.20
N GLU A 6 -12.48 11.23 -24.46
CA GLU A 6 -13.46 12.08 -25.16
C GLU A 6 -14.86 11.96 -24.54
N LEU A 7 -15.28 10.73 -24.20
CA LEU A 7 -16.57 10.50 -23.54
C LEU A 7 -16.63 11.11 -22.13
N VAL A 8 -15.51 11.11 -21.39
CA VAL A 8 -15.43 11.73 -20.06
C VAL A 8 -15.48 13.25 -20.15
N GLU A 9 -14.81 13.83 -21.15
CA GLU A 9 -14.83 15.29 -21.36
C GLU A 9 -16.18 15.79 -21.88
N GLU A 10 -16.84 15.05 -22.79
CA GLU A 10 -18.23 15.35 -23.17
C GLU A 10 -19.18 15.26 -21.98
N TRP A 11 -19.01 14.25 -21.13
CA TRP A 11 -19.83 14.09 -19.94
C TRP A 11 -19.65 15.27 -18.96
N LYS A 12 -18.41 15.69 -18.69
CA LYS A 12 -18.11 16.87 -17.87
C LYS A 12 -18.75 18.14 -18.44
N LYS A 13 -18.66 18.34 -19.74
CA LYS A 13 -19.24 19.50 -20.43
C LYS A 13 -20.76 19.57 -20.28
N ARG A 14 -21.44 18.41 -20.36
CA ARG A 14 -22.89 18.32 -20.13
C ARG A 14 -23.29 18.62 -18.69
N GLN A 15 -22.46 18.28 -17.69
CA GLN A 15 -22.73 18.62 -16.30
C GLN A 15 -22.60 20.12 -16.02
N ASN A 16 -21.55 20.77 -16.55
CA ASN A 16 -21.38 22.21 -16.37
C ASN A 16 -22.50 23.03 -17.02
N ASN A 17 -22.92 22.69 -18.24
CA ASN A 17 -24.05 23.36 -18.88
C ASN A 17 -25.36 23.21 -18.08
N LYS A 18 -25.55 22.06 -17.40
CA LYS A 18 -26.73 21.83 -16.57
C LYS A 18 -26.71 22.66 -15.29
N LEU A 19 -25.52 22.87 -14.72
CA LEU A 19 -25.31 23.76 -13.56
C LEU A 19 -25.52 25.24 -13.89
N ASP A 20 -25.10 25.69 -15.06
CA ASP A 20 -25.29 27.09 -15.48
C ASP A 20 -26.76 27.42 -15.78
N VAL A 21 -27.52 26.47 -16.34
CA VAL A 21 -28.98 26.62 -16.53
C VAL A 21 -29.71 26.75 -15.19
N ILE A 22 -29.28 26.01 -14.16
CA ILE A 22 -29.85 26.10 -12.80
C ILE A 22 -29.54 27.45 -12.15
N LYS A 23 -28.34 28.00 -12.38
CA LYS A 23 -27.95 29.33 -11.85
C LYS A 23 -28.69 30.48 -12.52
N HIS A 24 -28.93 30.40 -13.83
CA HIS A 24 -29.69 31.43 -14.55
C HIS A 24 -31.17 31.48 -14.18
N GLN A 25 -31.74 30.38 -13.63
CA GLN A 25 -33.12 30.36 -13.14
C GLN A 25 -33.31 30.94 -11.73
N ASN A 26 -32.24 31.06 -10.94
CA ASN A 26 -32.31 31.50 -9.54
C ASN A 26 -31.85 32.96 -9.30
N GLY A 27 -31.90 33.79 -10.35
CA GLY A 27 -31.57 35.21 -10.26
C GLY A 27 -32.72 36.05 -9.67
N ASN A 28 -32.77 36.14 -8.33
CA ASN A 28 -33.16 37.30 -7.51
C ASN A 28 -33.79 36.83 -6.18
N GLY A 29 -33.12 37.08 -5.07
CA GLY A 29 -33.64 36.84 -3.73
C GLY A 29 -32.60 37.21 -2.67
N ASP A 30 -32.59 38.48 -2.29
CA ASP A 30 -31.90 38.99 -1.12
C ASP A 30 -32.71 38.53 0.12
N GLY A 31 -32.11 37.73 1.00
CA GLY A 31 -32.83 37.10 2.10
C GLY A 31 -31.91 36.40 3.07
N ASN A 32 -31.84 36.95 4.28
CA ASN A 32 -31.16 36.43 5.46
C ASN A 32 -31.68 35.02 5.79
N TYR A 33 -30.81 34.01 5.91
CA TYR A 33 -31.21 32.64 6.23
C TYR A 33 -31.04 32.40 7.73
N ASP A 34 -32.16 32.49 8.46
CA ASP A 34 -32.31 31.84 9.76
C ASP A 34 -32.38 30.32 9.54
N GLU A 35 -31.72 29.55 10.40
CA GLU A 35 -31.36 28.13 10.20
C GLU A 35 -32.53 27.14 10.45
N ASP A 36 -33.76 27.64 10.64
CA ASP A 36 -34.91 26.85 11.13
C ASP A 36 -35.94 26.45 10.05
N ASP A 37 -35.76 26.84 8.78
CA ASP A 37 -36.72 26.55 7.69
C ASP A 37 -36.33 25.34 6.81
N LEU A 38 -35.94 24.20 7.43
CA LEU A 38 -35.53 22.97 6.73
C LEU A 38 -36.61 21.86 6.64
N ASP A 39 -37.88 22.19 6.84
CA ASP A 39 -38.99 21.23 6.70
C ASP A 39 -40.07 21.72 5.72
N ASP A 40 -39.69 22.04 4.47
CA ASP A 40 -40.65 22.15 3.37
C ASP A 40 -40.97 20.75 2.80
N PRO A 41 -42.22 20.24 2.96
CA PRO A 41 -42.59 18.89 2.55
C PRO A 41 -42.66 18.67 1.02
N ASP A 42 -42.59 19.74 0.21
CA ASP A 42 -42.78 19.65 -1.25
C ASP A 42 -41.49 19.81 -2.08
N LEU A 43 -40.31 19.86 -1.44
CA LEU A 43 -39.03 19.77 -2.15
C LEU A 43 -38.84 18.37 -2.77
N PRO A 44 -38.62 18.25 -4.11
CA PRO A 44 -38.41 16.96 -4.73
C PRO A 44 -37.13 16.32 -4.17
N LYS A 45 -37.29 15.23 -3.40
CA LYS A 45 -36.21 14.40 -2.84
C LYS A 45 -35.45 13.66 -3.95
N ILE A 46 -34.78 14.39 -4.84
CA ILE A 46 -34.15 13.88 -6.07
C ILE A 46 -32.68 13.45 -5.86
N GLY A 47 -32.22 13.30 -4.61
CA GLY A 47 -30.82 12.97 -4.29
C GLY A 47 -30.58 11.67 -3.50
N GLN A 48 -31.54 11.17 -2.70
CA GLN A 48 -31.27 10.07 -1.76
C GLN A 48 -31.50 8.66 -2.33
N ARG A 49 -32.34 8.51 -3.37
CA ARG A 49 -32.62 7.20 -4.00
C ARG A 49 -31.44 6.70 -4.83
N GLN A 50 -30.73 7.58 -5.54
CA GLN A 50 -29.64 7.16 -6.43
C GLN A 50 -28.41 6.66 -5.66
N THR A 51 -28.07 7.30 -4.54
CA THR A 51 -26.94 6.89 -3.70
C THR A 51 -27.16 5.54 -3.03
N THR A 52 -28.40 5.21 -2.68
CA THR A 52 -28.75 3.95 -2.00
C THR A 52 -28.69 2.75 -2.95
N THR A 53 -29.14 2.92 -4.21
CA THR A 53 -29.08 1.85 -5.23
C THR A 53 -27.65 1.61 -5.73
N PHE A 54 -26.87 2.67 -5.98
CA PHE A 54 -25.46 2.52 -6.38
C PHE A 54 -24.62 1.83 -5.28
N LYS A 55 -24.82 2.21 -4.02
CA LYS A 55 -24.13 1.56 -2.88
C LYS A 55 -24.47 0.07 -2.78
N LYS A 56 -25.72 -0.32 -3.02
CA LYS A 56 -26.15 -1.73 -3.05
C LYS A 56 -25.48 -2.51 -4.18
N ILE A 57 -25.40 -1.94 -5.37
CA ILE A 57 -24.73 -2.55 -6.53
C ILE A 57 -23.25 -2.77 -6.22
N ILE A 58 -22.53 -1.74 -5.74
CA ILE A 58 -21.13 -1.87 -5.34
C ILE A 58 -20.94 -2.91 -4.23
N TYR A 59 -21.85 -2.96 -3.26
CA TYR A 59 -21.79 -3.95 -2.19
C TYR A 59 -21.93 -5.39 -2.71
N SER A 60 -22.88 -5.65 -3.63
CA SER A 60 -23.04 -6.94 -4.29
C SER A 60 -21.79 -7.32 -5.08
N PHE A 61 -21.22 -6.38 -5.85
CA PHE A 61 -19.98 -6.63 -6.60
C PHE A 61 -18.78 -6.92 -5.70
N LYS A 62 -18.70 -6.33 -4.50
CA LYS A 62 -17.67 -6.63 -3.50
C LYS A 62 -17.80 -8.03 -2.88
N GLN A 63 -18.94 -8.70 -2.99
CA GLN A 63 -19.10 -10.06 -2.46
C GLN A 63 -18.58 -11.13 -3.41
N PHE A 64 -18.56 -10.89 -4.73
CA PHE A 64 -18.17 -11.91 -5.72
C PHE A 64 -16.77 -12.50 -5.49
N PRO A 65 -15.72 -11.71 -5.16
CA PRO A 65 -14.39 -12.30 -4.91
C PRO A 65 -14.32 -13.20 -3.67
N LYS A 66 -15.31 -13.14 -2.77
CA LYS A 66 -15.34 -13.91 -1.53
C LYS A 66 -16.01 -15.28 -1.67
N TRP A 67 -16.64 -15.58 -2.82
CA TRP A 67 -17.45 -16.79 -2.99
C TRP A 67 -16.64 -18.08 -3.07
N CYS A 68 -15.37 -18.02 -3.46
CA CYS A 68 -14.47 -19.16 -3.49
C CYS A 68 -13.13 -18.79 -2.83
N PRO A 69 -13.09 -18.72 -1.49
CA PRO A 69 -11.82 -18.50 -0.79
C PRO A 69 -10.86 -19.65 -1.11
N ILE A 70 -9.62 -19.32 -1.43
CA ILE A 70 -8.57 -20.30 -1.71
C ILE A 70 -7.67 -20.36 -0.49
N GLU A 71 -7.66 -21.51 0.18
CA GLU A 71 -6.68 -21.83 1.22
C GLU A 71 -5.39 -22.34 0.56
N ARG A 72 -4.24 -21.93 1.09
CA ARG A 72 -2.92 -22.36 0.62
C ARG A 72 -2.08 -22.79 1.80
N GLU A 73 -1.53 -23.99 1.72
CA GLU A 73 -0.53 -24.50 2.65
C GLU A 73 0.84 -24.52 1.98
N THR A 74 1.89 -24.30 2.77
CA THR A 74 3.28 -24.37 2.30
C THR A 74 4.03 -25.47 3.05
N TYR A 75 4.97 -26.13 2.36
CA TYR A 75 5.72 -27.26 2.93
C TYR A 75 7.23 -27.05 2.74
N LEU A 76 7.85 -26.32 3.67
CA LEU A 76 9.27 -25.94 3.60
C LEU A 76 10.20 -27.16 3.53
N HIS A 77 9.91 -28.23 4.28
CA HIS A 77 10.70 -29.48 4.24
C HIS A 77 10.76 -30.09 2.83
N ARG A 78 9.70 -29.95 2.02
CA ARG A 78 9.70 -30.50 0.65
C ARG A 78 10.53 -29.63 -0.29
N LEU A 79 10.63 -28.33 -0.02
CA LEU A 79 11.48 -27.40 -0.76
C LEU A 79 12.96 -27.66 -0.45
N SER A 80 13.33 -27.75 0.83
CA SER A 80 14.71 -28.01 1.24
C SER A 80 15.22 -29.35 0.70
N LEU A 81 14.44 -30.44 0.87
CA LEU A 81 14.82 -31.77 0.36
C LEU A 81 15.08 -31.78 -1.16
N ARG A 82 14.38 -30.93 -1.92
CA ARG A 82 14.49 -30.90 -3.38
C ARG A 82 15.63 -30.00 -3.87
N TYR A 83 15.79 -28.83 -3.27
CA TYR A 83 16.61 -27.73 -3.80
C TYR A 83 17.85 -27.38 -2.95
N GLU A 84 17.88 -27.76 -1.67
CA GLU A 84 19.01 -27.57 -0.74
C GLU A 84 19.81 -28.88 -0.58
N LYS A 85 20.27 -29.46 -1.70
CA LYS A 85 21.04 -30.71 -1.67
C LYS A 85 22.49 -30.44 -1.28
N GLU A 86 22.99 -31.09 -0.24
CA GLU A 86 24.38 -30.93 0.23
C GLU A 86 25.46 -31.31 -0.81
N VAL A 87 25.14 -32.22 -1.74
CA VAL A 87 26.10 -32.79 -2.71
C VAL A 87 26.13 -32.02 -4.04
N LYS A 88 25.13 -31.17 -4.32
CA LYS A 88 25.06 -30.33 -5.53
C LYS A 88 25.01 -28.85 -5.15
N SER A 89 25.29 -27.96 -6.09
CA SER A 89 25.02 -26.53 -5.88
C SER A 89 23.54 -26.33 -5.54
N CYS A 90 23.24 -25.55 -4.49
CA CYS A 90 21.87 -25.23 -4.12
C CYS A 90 21.12 -24.64 -5.32
N GLU A 91 19.96 -25.21 -5.65
CA GLU A 91 19.13 -24.86 -6.83
C GLU A 91 18.09 -23.77 -6.50
N LEU A 92 18.17 -23.20 -5.30
CA LEU A 92 17.37 -22.05 -4.88
C LEU A 92 17.59 -20.84 -5.81
N ALA A 93 16.54 -20.06 -6.06
CA ALA A 93 16.64 -18.89 -6.92
C ALA A 93 17.23 -17.68 -6.17
N ASP A 94 17.86 -16.77 -6.88
CA ASP A 94 18.31 -15.51 -6.29
C ASP A 94 17.10 -14.59 -6.06
N ILE A 95 17.13 -13.85 -4.96
CA ILE A 95 16.04 -12.98 -4.48
C ILE A 95 16.57 -11.55 -4.35
N ASP A 96 15.98 -10.65 -5.12
CA ASP A 96 16.23 -9.21 -5.02
C ASP A 96 15.07 -8.54 -4.28
N VAL A 97 15.37 -7.87 -3.16
CA VAL A 97 14.39 -7.12 -2.36
C VAL A 97 14.60 -5.63 -2.59
N PHE A 98 13.58 -4.96 -3.13
CA PHE A 98 13.59 -3.52 -3.37
C PHE A 98 12.83 -2.79 -2.27
N MET A 99 13.50 -1.82 -1.62
CA MET A 99 12.91 -0.92 -0.65
C MET A 99 12.97 0.51 -1.17
N ILE A 100 11.86 1.23 -1.06
CA ILE A 100 11.76 2.64 -1.48
C ILE A 100 11.41 3.47 -0.26
N THR A 101 12.15 4.55 -0.05
CA THR A 101 11.86 5.55 0.99
C THR A 101 11.73 6.94 0.37
N VAL A 102 10.65 7.63 0.74
CA VAL A 102 10.27 8.94 0.15
C VAL A 102 10.27 10.05 1.21
N ASP A 103 10.30 9.71 2.51
CA ASP A 103 10.00 10.66 3.58
C ASP A 103 11.26 11.08 4.35
N PRO A 104 11.76 12.32 4.16
CA PRO A 104 12.91 12.84 4.89
C PRO A 104 12.61 13.13 6.38
N LEU A 105 11.34 13.14 6.78
CA LEU A 105 10.91 13.44 8.15
C LEU A 105 10.66 12.19 9.00
N LYS A 106 10.54 11.01 8.38
CA LYS A 106 10.48 9.75 9.13
C LYS A 106 11.86 9.41 9.70
N PRO A 107 11.92 8.93 10.95
CA PRO A 107 13.18 8.48 11.52
C PRO A 107 13.81 7.40 10.64
N PRO A 108 15.08 7.56 10.20
CA PRO A 108 15.73 6.59 9.33
C PRO A 108 15.95 5.24 10.04
N LEU A 109 15.77 5.20 11.36
CA LEU A 109 15.85 4.00 12.18
C LEU A 109 14.86 2.91 11.76
N ILE A 110 13.63 3.28 11.37
CA ILE A 110 12.63 2.31 10.90
C ILE A 110 13.09 1.66 9.59
N THR A 111 13.67 2.45 8.69
CA THR A 111 14.29 1.96 7.45
C THR A 111 15.45 1.02 7.77
N ALA A 112 16.34 1.39 8.69
CA ALA A 112 17.45 0.56 9.14
C ALA A 112 16.98 -0.81 9.67
N TYR A 113 15.96 -0.84 10.52
CA TYR A 113 15.42 -2.09 11.06
C TYR A 113 14.80 -2.99 10.00
N THR A 114 14.13 -2.40 9.02
CA THR A 114 13.56 -3.15 7.89
C THR A 114 14.69 -3.79 7.08
N VAL A 115 15.76 -3.05 6.80
CA VAL A 115 16.93 -3.57 6.09
C VAL A 115 17.60 -4.70 6.88
N LEU A 116 17.79 -4.54 8.19
CA LEU A 116 18.36 -5.61 9.03
C LEU A 116 17.47 -6.86 9.05
N SER A 117 16.15 -6.69 9.05
CA SER A 117 15.20 -7.80 8.99
C SER A 117 15.28 -8.56 7.65
N ILE A 118 15.49 -7.83 6.54
CA ILE A 118 15.69 -8.43 5.22
C ILE A 118 17.02 -9.20 5.17
N LEU A 119 18.11 -8.59 5.63
CA LEU A 119 19.45 -9.21 5.61
C LEU A 119 19.58 -10.42 6.53
N THR A 120 18.71 -10.53 7.54
CA THR A 120 18.70 -11.66 8.48
C THR A 120 17.78 -12.79 8.05
N VAL A 121 17.09 -12.71 6.90
CA VAL A 121 16.17 -13.75 6.41
C VAL A 121 16.83 -15.14 6.31
N ASP A 122 16.03 -16.20 6.46
CA ASP A 122 16.51 -17.59 6.53
C ASP A 122 16.64 -18.10 5.11
N TYR A 123 17.66 -17.56 4.46
CA TYR A 123 18.05 -17.88 3.10
C TYR A 123 19.56 -17.80 2.98
N LEU A 124 20.05 -18.32 1.86
CA LEU A 124 21.46 -18.29 1.52
C LEU A 124 21.93 -16.84 1.34
N VAL A 125 23.04 -16.46 1.99
CA VAL A 125 23.55 -15.08 2.01
C VAL A 125 24.01 -14.58 0.64
N ASP A 126 24.43 -15.49 -0.22
CA ASP A 126 24.88 -15.24 -1.59
C ASP A 126 23.70 -15.10 -2.56
N LYS A 127 22.47 -15.40 -2.13
CA LYS A 127 21.27 -15.38 -2.96
C LYS A 127 20.24 -14.33 -2.57
N VAL A 128 20.52 -13.50 -1.57
CA VAL A 128 19.64 -12.37 -1.20
C VAL A 128 20.39 -11.08 -1.40
N ALA A 129 19.86 -10.22 -2.26
CA ALA A 129 20.31 -8.84 -2.39
C ALA A 129 19.20 -7.88 -1.97
N CYS A 130 19.59 -6.79 -1.31
CA CYS A 130 18.67 -5.73 -0.91
C CYS A 130 19.10 -4.42 -1.57
N TYR A 131 18.18 -3.80 -2.30
CA TYR A 131 18.37 -2.53 -2.98
C TYR A 131 17.48 -1.47 -2.34
N ILE A 132 18.05 -0.30 -2.08
CA ILE A 132 17.35 0.80 -1.40
C ILE A 132 17.34 2.01 -2.32
N SER A 133 16.15 2.48 -2.70
CA SER A 133 15.95 3.75 -3.39
C SER A 133 15.58 4.82 -2.37
N ASN A 134 16.40 5.88 -2.29
CA ASN A 134 16.16 7.04 -1.43
C ASN A 134 15.61 8.20 -2.27
N ASP A 135 14.32 8.15 -2.58
CA ASP A 135 13.64 9.15 -3.39
C ASP A 135 13.50 10.50 -2.66
N GLY A 136 13.51 10.46 -1.32
CA GLY A 136 13.52 11.67 -0.47
C GLY A 136 14.87 12.40 -0.43
N ALA A 137 15.93 11.81 -1.02
CA ALA A 137 17.29 12.36 -1.06
C ALA A 137 17.84 12.85 0.30
N ALA A 138 17.34 12.29 1.40
CA ALA A 138 17.74 12.68 2.75
C ALA A 138 19.12 12.11 3.09
N MET A 139 20.06 12.98 3.48
CA MET A 139 21.41 12.57 3.91
C MET A 139 21.37 11.66 5.15
N LEU A 140 20.46 11.94 6.09
CA LEU A 140 20.29 11.15 7.30
C LEU A 140 19.95 9.68 7.01
N THR A 141 19.21 9.40 5.94
CA THR A 141 18.93 8.03 5.50
C THR A 141 20.21 7.33 5.05
N PHE A 142 21.10 8.02 4.33
CA PHE A 142 22.37 7.47 3.90
C PHE A 142 23.29 7.15 5.09
N GLU A 143 23.45 8.10 6.03
CA GLU A 143 24.27 7.90 7.24
C GLU A 143 23.74 6.75 8.10
N ALA A 144 22.42 6.69 8.33
CA ALA A 144 21.82 5.61 9.08
C ALA A 144 22.03 4.25 8.42
N LEU A 145 21.93 4.17 7.08
CA LEU A 145 22.17 2.92 6.34
C LEU A 145 23.64 2.52 6.33
N LEU A 146 24.56 3.48 6.30
CA LEU A 146 25.99 3.22 6.43
C LEU A 146 26.30 2.55 7.78
N GLU A 147 25.84 3.13 8.89
CA GLU A 147 26.00 2.54 10.23
C GLU A 147 25.28 1.19 10.35
N THR A 148 24.10 1.08 9.74
CA THR A 148 23.35 -0.17 9.67
C THR A 148 24.14 -1.28 8.97
N SER A 149 24.88 -0.96 7.92
CA SER A 149 25.70 -1.95 7.19
C SER A 149 26.83 -2.51 8.06
N GLU A 150 27.47 -1.65 8.86
CA GLU A 150 28.51 -2.04 9.81
C GLU A 150 27.97 -2.90 10.95
N PHE A 151 26.77 -2.56 11.45
CA PHE A 151 26.07 -3.36 12.45
C PHE A 151 25.60 -4.71 11.90
N ALA A 152 25.05 -4.73 10.67
CA ALA A 152 24.58 -5.93 9.99
C ALA A 152 25.65 -7.02 9.91
N ARG A 153 26.92 -6.63 9.70
CA ARG A 153 28.07 -7.55 9.67
C ARG A 153 28.23 -8.37 10.96
N LYS A 154 27.80 -7.82 12.11
CA LYS A 154 27.82 -8.51 13.41
C LYS A 154 26.48 -9.18 13.71
N TRP A 155 25.37 -8.50 13.39
CA TRP A 155 24.02 -8.97 13.69
C TRP A 155 23.60 -10.19 12.85
N VAL A 156 23.88 -10.21 11.55
CA VAL A 156 23.45 -11.29 10.65
C VAL A 156 24.04 -12.65 11.04
N PRO A 157 25.36 -12.80 11.27
CA PRO A 157 25.91 -14.07 11.74
C PRO A 157 25.39 -14.47 13.13
N PHE A 158 25.14 -13.50 14.01
CA PHE A 158 24.57 -13.73 15.33
C PHE A 158 23.15 -14.33 15.23
N CYS A 159 22.25 -13.71 14.47
CA CYS A 159 20.90 -14.20 14.28
C CYS A 159 20.86 -15.63 13.71
N LYS A 160 21.71 -15.91 12.71
CA LYS A 160 21.79 -17.23 12.08
C LYS A 160 22.35 -18.29 13.04
N LYS A 161 23.38 -17.95 13.82
CA LYS A 161 24.00 -18.88 14.76
C LYS A 161 23.06 -19.29 15.91
N PHE A 162 22.25 -18.36 16.39
CA PHE A 162 21.34 -18.59 17.52
C PHE A 162 19.89 -18.87 17.11
N ASN A 163 19.63 -18.98 15.80
CA ASN A 163 18.30 -19.22 15.23
C ASN A 163 17.21 -18.30 15.81
N ILE A 164 17.48 -16.99 15.83
CA ILE A 164 16.58 -16.02 16.43
C ILE A 164 15.31 -15.89 15.58
N GLU A 165 14.15 -16.18 16.17
CA GLU A 165 12.85 -16.13 15.48
C GLU A 165 12.44 -14.69 15.12
N SER A 166 12.56 -13.76 16.08
CA SER A 166 12.24 -12.34 15.86
C SER A 166 13.45 -11.57 15.35
N ARG A 167 13.42 -11.23 14.07
CA ARG A 167 14.55 -10.59 13.36
C ARG A 167 14.45 -9.06 13.32
N ALA A 168 13.29 -8.54 13.70
CA ALA A 168 13.07 -7.12 13.93
C ALA A 168 13.67 -6.75 15.29
N LEU A 169 14.65 -5.85 15.26
CA LEU A 169 15.41 -5.41 16.44
C LEU A 169 14.54 -4.84 17.55
N ASP A 170 13.55 -4.01 17.20
CA ASP A 170 12.62 -3.45 18.18
C ASP A 170 11.89 -4.55 18.97
N TRP A 171 11.47 -5.63 18.30
CA TRP A 171 10.74 -6.70 18.96
C TRP A 171 11.64 -7.68 19.72
N TYR A 172 12.94 -7.71 19.42
CA TYR A 172 13.91 -8.55 20.11
C TYR A 172 14.42 -7.92 21.42
N PHE A 173 14.55 -6.59 21.48
CA PHE A 173 15.15 -5.87 22.61
C PHE A 173 14.16 -5.08 23.49
N SER A 174 12.85 -5.11 23.18
CA SER A 174 11.81 -4.44 24.00
C SER A 174 11.36 -5.25 25.20
#